data_AF-A0AAP0QBV9-F1
#
_entry.id   AF-A0AAP0QBV9-F1
#
_cell.length_a   1.000
_cell.length_b   1.000
_cell.length_c   1.000
_cell.angle_alpha   90.00
_cell.angle_beta   90.00
_cell.angle_gamma   90.00
#
_symmetry.space_group_name_H-M   'P 1'
#
loop_
_entity.id
_entity.type
_entity.pdbx_description
1 polymer ?
#
loop_
_entity_poly.entity_id
_entity_poly.type
_entity_poly.pdbx_seq_one_letter_code
_entity_poly.pdbx_strand_id
1 'polypeptide(L)'
;MIQERSSDPIIGMANRIWVLPGYVYQYSYLDSILLTWKGSEHEYKSTLGFVKCLDLSSNKLCGPIREEIMDLDGLIALNLSRNNLTGPISPKIGQLKSLDFLDLSRNHFSGSIPSSIVKLCGLGVLDLSYNNLSGKIPLSTPLQSFNASVYAENLELCGLPLPNQCPNEESTPCPGRDGDANTPEDEDDQFITLGFYVSLTLGFIVGFWGVCGTLMLNRSWRYGYFNFLTNMRDWLYIVGAVNAAKPQTKFRN
;
A
#
# COMPACT_ATOMS: atom_id res chain seq x y z
N MET A 1 39.33 12.27 -38.43
CA MET A 1 39.43 11.18 -37.42
C MET A 1 38.38 11.46 -36.36
N ILE A 2 37.69 10.42 -35.93
CA ILE A 2 36.35 10.39 -35.34
C ILE A 2 36.27 11.26 -34.09
N GLN A 3 35.43 12.30 -34.11
CA GLN A 3 35.00 12.95 -32.88
C GLN A 3 33.81 12.15 -32.36
N GLU A 4 34.08 11.28 -31.39
CA GLU A 4 33.05 10.55 -30.66
C GLU A 4 32.03 11.56 -30.12
N ARG A 5 30.85 11.56 -30.73
CA ARG A 5 29.71 12.30 -30.25
C ARG A 5 29.20 11.50 -29.05
N SER A 6 29.48 11.98 -27.84
CA SER A 6 28.94 11.43 -26.59
C SER A 6 27.46 11.11 -26.81
N SER A 7 27.13 9.85 -26.51
CA SER A 7 25.79 9.26 -26.65
C SER A 7 24.97 9.44 -25.37
N ASP A 8 25.35 10.42 -24.55
CA ASP A 8 24.71 10.61 -23.26
C ASP A 8 23.40 11.38 -23.48
N PRO A 9 22.26 10.87 -22.99
CA PRO A 9 21.00 11.58 -23.09
C PRO A 9 21.12 12.87 -22.26
N ILE A 10 21.14 14.01 -22.94
CA ILE A 10 21.06 15.32 -22.29
C ILE A 10 19.57 15.58 -22.02
N ILE A 11 19.20 15.63 -20.73
CA ILE A 11 17.90 16.15 -20.31
C ILE A 11 17.96 17.68 -20.47
N GLY A 12 17.55 18.16 -21.64
CA GLY A 12 17.47 19.59 -21.93
C GLY A 12 16.26 20.21 -21.23
N MET A 13 16.49 20.99 -20.18
CA MET A 13 15.44 21.85 -19.60
C MET A 13 15.20 23.03 -20.53
N ALA A 14 14.11 22.99 -21.30
CA ALA A 14 13.65 24.16 -22.03
C ALA A 14 13.06 25.16 -21.02
N ASN A 15 13.85 26.17 -20.64
CA ASN A 15 13.39 27.56 -20.48
C ASN A 15 14.55 28.47 -20.03
N ARG A 16 14.96 29.41 -20.90
CA ARG A 16 15.64 30.63 -20.46
C ARG A 16 14.59 31.51 -19.79
N ILE A 17 14.66 31.64 -18.48
CA ILE A 17 13.79 32.54 -17.71
C ILE A 17 14.45 33.93 -17.66
N TRP A 18 13.84 34.91 -18.30
CA TRP A 18 14.16 36.32 -18.08
C TRP A 18 13.37 36.82 -16.85
N VAL A 19 14.07 37.25 -15.80
CA VAL A 19 13.43 37.72 -14.55
C VAL A 19 13.34 39.25 -14.59
N LEU A 20 12.12 39.79 -14.71
CA LEU A 20 11.80 41.19 -14.42
C LEU A 20 11.02 41.26 -13.09
N PRO A 21 11.25 42.27 -12.24
CA PRO A 21 10.63 42.32 -10.91
C PRO A 21 9.19 42.82 -10.96
N GLY A 22 8.23 42.05 -10.42
CA GLY A 22 6.86 42.54 -10.15
C GLY A 22 5.68 41.59 -10.38
N TYR A 23 5.87 40.32 -10.82
CA TYR A 23 4.74 39.44 -11.17
C TYR A 23 4.63 38.19 -10.29
N VAL A 24 3.38 37.83 -9.98
CA VAL A 24 2.96 36.62 -9.25
C VAL A 24 3.47 35.38 -9.99
N TYR A 25 4.21 34.51 -9.29
CA TYR A 25 4.74 33.28 -9.87
C TYR A 25 3.64 32.22 -9.99
N GLN A 26 3.22 31.94 -11.23
CA GLN A 26 2.49 30.73 -11.57
C GLN A 26 3.53 29.67 -11.96
N TYR A 27 3.76 28.68 -11.10
CA TYR A 27 4.63 27.55 -11.42
C TYR A 27 3.90 26.66 -12.44
N SER A 28 4.23 26.79 -13.73
CA SER A 28 3.82 25.82 -14.73
C SER A 28 4.78 24.63 -14.67
N TYR A 29 4.27 23.46 -14.26
CA TYR A 29 5.00 22.21 -14.44
C TYR A 29 5.18 21.97 -15.94
N LEU A 30 6.36 21.51 -16.33
CA LEU A 30 6.62 21.08 -17.70
C LEU A 30 5.79 19.81 -17.96
N ASP A 31 4.61 19.99 -18.56
CA ASP A 31 3.71 18.91 -18.97
C ASP A 31 4.26 18.12 -20.16
N SER A 32 5.34 18.60 -20.79
CA SER A 32 6.07 17.87 -21.81
C SER A 32 7.56 17.72 -21.48
N ILE A 33 8.10 16.52 -21.72
CA ILE A 33 9.54 16.24 -21.69
C ILE A 33 10.04 16.10 -23.12
N LEU A 34 11.11 16.84 -23.44
CA LEU A 34 11.80 16.75 -24.71
C LEU A 34 12.95 15.75 -24.57
N LEU A 35 12.85 14.61 -25.23
CA LEU A 35 13.89 13.59 -25.28
C LEU A 35 14.59 13.65 -26.63
N THR A 36 15.89 13.95 -26.63
CA THR A 36 16.70 13.86 -27.85
C THR A 36 17.40 12.52 -27.90
N TRP A 37 17.02 11.66 -28.84
CA TRP A 37 17.67 10.37 -29.08
C TRP A 37 18.16 10.28 -30.52
N LYS A 38 19.44 9.96 -30.70
CA LYS A 38 20.09 9.82 -32.02
C LYS A 38 19.93 11.05 -32.93
N GLY A 39 19.88 12.25 -32.35
CA GLY A 39 19.67 13.51 -33.07
C GLY A 39 18.23 13.77 -33.50
N SER A 40 17.27 12.95 -33.05
CA SER A 40 15.84 13.16 -33.23
C SER A 40 15.19 13.57 -31.91
N GLU A 41 14.54 14.72 -31.91
CA GLU A 41 13.80 15.24 -30.75
C GLU A 41 12.40 14.63 -30.69
N HIS A 42 12.02 14.15 -29.52
CA HIS A 42 10.70 13.57 -29.25
C HIS A 42 10.08 14.30 -28.07
N GLU A 43 8.93 14.91 -28.29
CA GLU A 43 8.14 15.55 -27.25
C GLU A 43 7.13 14.54 -26.68
N TYR A 44 7.28 14.19 -25.41
CA TYR A 44 6.31 13.37 -24.68
C TYR A 44 5.44 14.29 -23.82
N LYS A 45 4.14 14.31 -24.07
CA LYS A 45 3.15 15.12 -23.35
C LYS A 45 2.49 14.32 -22.21
N SER A 46 2.01 15.01 -21.18
CA SER A 46 1.38 14.46 -19.97
C SER A 46 2.24 13.48 -19.19
N THR A 47 3.35 13.98 -18.64
CA THR A 47 4.21 13.19 -17.75
C THR A 47 3.51 12.74 -16.46
N LEU A 48 2.51 13.51 -16.01
CA LEU A 48 1.71 13.25 -14.81
C LEU A 48 0.92 11.93 -14.90
N GLY A 49 0.43 11.56 -16.09
CA GLY A 49 -0.30 10.30 -16.30
C GLY A 49 0.55 9.04 -16.17
N PHE A 50 1.88 9.17 -16.24
CA PHE A 50 2.82 8.06 -16.03
C PHE A 50 3.10 7.77 -14.56
N VAL A 51 2.85 8.72 -13.65
CA VAL A 51 3.08 8.50 -12.23
C VAL A 51 1.99 7.58 -11.70
N LYS A 52 2.33 6.30 -11.56
CA LYS A 52 1.43 5.26 -11.05
C LYS A 52 1.54 5.05 -9.55
N CYS A 53 2.72 5.25 -9.00
CA CYS A 53 2.98 5.04 -7.58
C CYS A 53 3.82 6.20 -7.06
N LEU A 54 3.37 6.78 -5.95
CA LEU A 54 4.08 7.83 -5.23
C LEU A 54 4.18 7.39 -3.76
N ASP A 55 5.38 6.98 -3.36
CA ASP A 55 5.71 6.70 -1.96
C ASP A 55 6.65 7.78 -1.43
N LEU A 56 6.14 8.59 -0.52
CA LEU A 56 6.89 9.60 0.23
C LEU A 56 6.81 9.32 1.74
N SER A 57 6.51 8.08 2.12
CA SER A 57 6.33 7.70 3.51
C SER A 57 7.62 7.81 4.32
N SER A 58 7.50 7.90 5.64
CA SER A 58 8.64 7.91 6.58
C SER A 58 9.63 9.06 6.34
N ASN A 59 9.08 10.25 6.06
CA ASN A 59 9.85 11.47 5.88
C ASN A 59 9.48 12.51 6.96
N LYS A 60 9.97 13.74 6.80
CA LYS A 60 9.65 14.88 7.67
C LYS A 60 8.84 15.94 6.92
N LEU A 61 8.03 15.52 5.95
CA LEU A 61 7.19 16.45 5.18
C LEU A 61 6.20 17.13 6.13
N CYS A 62 6.00 18.44 5.96
CA CYS A 62 5.17 19.24 6.83
C CYS A 62 4.25 20.17 6.04
N GLY A 63 3.20 20.66 6.69
CA GLY A 63 2.18 21.49 6.05
C GLY A 63 1.09 20.65 5.36
N PRO A 64 0.15 21.29 4.67
CA PRO A 64 -0.94 20.60 4.00
C PRO A 64 -0.51 19.88 2.73
N ILE A 65 -1.27 18.85 2.35
CA ILE A 65 -1.18 18.28 1.02
C ILE A 65 -1.56 19.36 0.01
N ARG A 66 -0.62 19.65 -0.89
CA ARG A 66 -0.80 20.55 -2.01
C ARG A 66 -1.78 19.95 -3.02
N GLU A 67 -2.69 20.76 -3.55
CA GLU A 67 -3.78 20.30 -4.42
C GLU A 67 -3.26 19.71 -5.74
N GLU A 68 -2.05 20.08 -6.15
CA GLU A 68 -1.39 19.62 -7.37
C GLU A 68 -1.10 18.11 -7.35
N ILE A 69 -1.01 17.48 -6.18
CA ILE A 69 -0.91 16.00 -6.08
C ILE A 69 -2.20 15.34 -6.60
N MET A 70 -3.34 16.04 -6.55
CA MET A 70 -4.64 15.54 -7.03
C MET A 70 -4.77 15.60 -8.56
N ASP A 71 -3.86 16.29 -9.25
CA ASP A 71 -3.81 16.34 -10.72
C ASP A 71 -3.14 15.10 -11.33
N LEU A 72 -2.60 14.20 -10.50
CA LEU A 72 -2.02 12.91 -10.90
C LEU A 72 -3.13 11.88 -11.20
N ASP A 73 -3.94 12.12 -12.23
CA ASP A 73 -5.11 11.31 -12.58
C ASP A 73 -4.82 9.81 -12.78
N GLY A 74 -3.60 9.49 -13.22
CA GLY A 74 -3.12 8.13 -13.44
C GLY A 74 -2.60 7.41 -12.20
N LEU A 75 -2.61 8.03 -11.02
CA LEU A 75 -2.04 7.48 -9.78
C LEU A 75 -2.87 6.30 -9.26
N ILE A 76 -2.18 5.22 -8.94
CA ILE A 76 -2.73 3.95 -8.44
C ILE A 76 -2.41 3.78 -6.94
N ALA A 77 -1.21 4.16 -6.52
CA ALA A 77 -0.78 4.04 -5.14
C ALA A 77 -0.19 5.34 -4.62
N LEU A 78 -0.74 5.85 -3.51
CA LEU A 78 -0.27 7.02 -2.79
C LEU A 78 0.03 6.65 -1.34
N ASN A 79 1.30 6.72 -0.96
CA ASN A 79 1.74 6.51 0.41
C ASN A 79 2.40 7.79 0.95
N LEU A 80 1.73 8.47 1.87
CA LEU A 80 2.23 9.66 2.57
C LEU A 80 2.40 9.41 4.07
N SER A 81 2.34 8.16 4.50
CA SER A 81 2.35 7.81 5.92
C SER A 81 3.61 8.22 6.65
N ARG A 82 3.54 8.32 7.98
CA ARG A 82 4.72 8.60 8.83
C ARG A 82 5.44 9.89 8.42
N ASN A 83 4.67 10.97 8.32
CA ASN A 83 5.16 12.32 8.07
C ASN A 83 4.60 13.29 9.13
N ASN A 84 4.83 14.58 8.94
CA ASN A 84 4.32 15.65 9.80
C ASN A 84 3.31 16.53 9.04
N LEU A 85 2.54 15.93 8.11
CA LEU A 85 1.55 16.64 7.28
C LEU A 85 0.35 17.06 8.14
N THR A 86 -0.18 18.24 7.88
CA THR A 86 -1.20 18.92 8.71
C THR A 86 -2.39 19.40 7.89
N GLY A 87 -3.48 19.79 8.54
CA GLY A 87 -4.63 20.39 7.87
C GLY A 87 -5.61 19.35 7.31
N PRO A 88 -6.65 19.78 6.58
CA PRO A 88 -7.69 18.87 6.10
C PRO A 88 -7.26 18.08 4.87
N ILE A 89 -7.81 16.87 4.74
CA ILE A 89 -7.74 16.10 3.50
C ILE A 89 -8.62 16.82 2.46
N SER A 90 -8.01 17.30 1.37
CA SER A 90 -8.73 18.04 0.35
C SER A 90 -9.81 17.17 -0.32
N PRO A 91 -11.03 17.70 -0.56
CA PRO A 91 -12.06 16.98 -1.29
C PRO A 91 -11.66 16.66 -2.74
N LYS A 92 -10.62 17.29 -3.28
CA LYS A 92 -10.05 16.93 -4.59
C LYS A 92 -9.47 15.51 -4.63
N ILE A 93 -9.24 14.85 -3.49
CA ILE A 93 -8.80 13.44 -3.44
C ILE A 93 -9.68 12.51 -4.28
N GLY A 94 -10.98 12.80 -4.40
CA GLY A 94 -11.91 12.04 -5.24
C GLY A 94 -11.70 12.19 -6.75
N GLN A 95 -10.73 12.98 -7.21
CA GLN A 95 -10.32 13.09 -8.62
C GLN A 95 -9.38 11.95 -9.05
N LEU A 96 -8.67 11.33 -8.10
CA LEU A 96 -7.72 10.23 -8.34
C LEU A 96 -8.46 8.91 -8.58
N LYS A 97 -9.25 8.83 -9.66
CA LYS A 97 -10.17 7.70 -9.91
C LYS A 97 -9.48 6.34 -10.08
N SER A 98 -8.19 6.33 -10.41
CA SER A 98 -7.39 5.10 -10.56
C SER A 98 -6.76 4.61 -9.26
N LEU A 99 -6.95 5.32 -8.14
CA LEU A 99 -6.32 5.00 -6.86
C LEU A 99 -6.90 3.71 -6.26
N ASP A 100 -6.00 2.79 -5.94
CA ASP A 100 -6.25 1.49 -5.31
C ASP A 100 -5.65 1.43 -3.90
N PHE A 101 -4.52 2.11 -3.69
CA PHE A 101 -3.83 2.17 -2.40
C PHE A 101 -3.70 3.62 -1.92
N LEU A 102 -4.21 3.91 -0.72
CA LEU A 102 -4.08 5.19 -0.04
C LEU A 102 -3.68 5.01 1.43
N ASP A 103 -2.46 5.40 1.78
CA ASP A 103 -2.00 5.43 3.17
C ASP A 103 -1.61 6.86 3.57
N LEU A 104 -2.41 7.43 4.48
CA LEU A 104 -2.20 8.74 5.10
C LEU A 104 -1.91 8.62 6.60
N SER A 105 -1.68 7.40 7.09
CA SER A 105 -1.55 7.11 8.52
C SER A 105 -0.35 7.82 9.15
N ARG A 106 -0.41 8.02 10.47
CA ARG A 106 0.71 8.59 11.26
C ARG A 106 1.13 9.97 10.71
N ASN A 107 0.18 10.87 10.65
CA ASN A 107 0.35 12.29 10.31
C ASN A 107 -0.45 13.13 11.32
N HIS A 108 -0.66 14.41 11.01
CA HIS A 108 -1.45 15.35 11.81
C HIS A 108 -2.63 15.92 11.00
N PHE A 109 -3.24 15.11 10.12
CA PHE A 109 -4.42 15.54 9.37
C PHE A 109 -5.58 15.83 10.33
N SER A 110 -6.36 16.87 10.04
CA SER A 110 -7.40 17.39 10.92
C SER A 110 -8.72 17.64 10.18
N GLY A 111 -9.84 17.69 10.89
CA GLY A 111 -11.16 17.89 10.29
C GLY A 111 -11.76 16.59 9.75
N SER A 112 -12.84 16.71 8.98
CA SER A 112 -13.61 15.54 8.54
C SER A 112 -13.02 14.83 7.32
N ILE A 113 -13.30 13.52 7.24
CA ILE A 113 -13.02 12.73 6.04
C ILE A 113 -13.94 13.27 4.92
N PRO A 114 -13.40 13.76 3.80
CA PRO A 114 -14.21 14.35 2.74
C PRO A 114 -15.08 13.27 2.08
N SER A 115 -16.38 13.57 1.89
CA SER A 115 -17.33 12.66 1.24
C SER A 115 -16.96 12.30 -0.21
N SER A 116 -16.06 13.07 -0.83
CA SER A 116 -15.55 12.77 -2.17
C SER A 116 -14.67 11.53 -2.24
N ILE A 117 -14.14 11.04 -1.11
CA ILE A 117 -13.36 9.80 -1.06
C ILE A 117 -14.19 8.59 -1.52
N VAL A 118 -15.54 8.68 -1.42
CA VAL A 118 -16.49 7.68 -1.93
C VAL A 118 -16.41 7.51 -3.44
N LYS A 119 -15.87 8.50 -4.17
CA LYS A 119 -15.67 8.42 -5.62
C LYS A 119 -14.50 7.52 -6.02
N LEU A 120 -13.67 7.10 -5.07
CA LEU A 120 -12.55 6.19 -5.28
C LEU A 120 -13.06 4.74 -5.30
N CYS A 121 -13.82 4.39 -6.33
CA CYS A 121 -14.50 3.09 -6.42
C CYS A 121 -13.55 1.88 -6.48
N GLY A 122 -12.28 2.10 -6.84
CA GLY A 122 -11.26 1.05 -6.97
C GLY A 122 -10.37 0.89 -5.75
N LEU A 123 -10.64 1.59 -4.63
CA LEU A 123 -9.75 1.59 -3.47
C LEU A 123 -9.79 0.24 -2.73
N GLY A 124 -8.74 -0.56 -2.84
CA GLY A 124 -8.57 -1.81 -2.11
C GLY A 124 -7.86 -1.67 -0.76
N VAL A 125 -7.04 -0.61 -0.57
CA VAL A 125 -6.33 -0.35 0.68
C VAL A 125 -6.49 1.11 1.09
N LEU A 126 -6.94 1.31 2.34
CA LEU A 126 -7.04 2.60 2.99
C LEU A 126 -6.43 2.50 4.40
N ASP A 127 -5.57 3.45 4.77
CA ASP A 127 -5.16 3.66 6.16
C ASP A 127 -5.16 5.17 6.50
N LEU A 128 -6.02 5.56 7.45
CA LEU A 128 -6.15 6.92 7.98
C LEU A 128 -5.79 6.99 9.47
N SER A 129 -5.26 5.90 10.04
CA SER A 129 -5.04 5.77 11.48
C SER A 129 -3.95 6.71 11.98
N TYR A 130 -3.92 6.99 13.29
CA TYR A 130 -2.95 7.88 13.93
C TYR A 130 -2.92 9.27 13.27
N ASN A 131 -4.06 9.95 13.27
CA ASN A 131 -4.23 11.32 12.80
C ASN A 131 -5.11 12.09 13.81
N ASN A 132 -5.48 13.33 13.48
CA ASN A 132 -6.35 14.17 14.29
C ASN A 132 -7.70 14.44 13.57
N LEU A 133 -8.19 13.45 12.81
CA LEU A 133 -9.45 13.55 12.06
C LEU A 133 -10.65 13.55 13.00
N SER A 134 -11.73 14.19 12.57
CA SER A 134 -12.91 14.41 13.39
C SER A 134 -14.23 14.26 12.63
N GLY A 135 -15.32 14.04 13.37
CA GLY A 135 -16.66 13.94 12.82
C GLY A 135 -17.03 12.55 12.31
N LYS A 136 -18.15 12.47 11.59
CA LYS A 136 -18.75 11.20 11.16
C LYS A 136 -18.03 10.62 9.94
N ILE A 137 -17.71 9.33 9.97
CA ILE A 137 -17.23 8.59 8.80
C ILE A 137 -18.35 8.60 7.73
N PRO A 138 -18.08 9.03 6.47
CA PRO A 138 -19.11 9.14 5.44
C PRO A 138 -19.81 7.80 5.20
N LEU A 139 -21.14 7.81 5.26
CA LEU A 139 -21.97 6.62 5.07
C LEU A 139 -21.90 6.15 3.62
N SER A 140 -20.96 5.26 3.32
CA SER A 140 -20.77 4.67 2.01
C SER A 140 -20.22 3.25 2.14
N THR A 141 -20.62 2.39 1.21
CA THR A 141 -20.21 0.98 1.22
C THR A 141 -18.68 0.78 1.17
N PRO A 142 -17.87 1.56 0.42
CA PRO A 142 -16.43 1.33 0.38
C PRO A 142 -15.76 1.66 1.72
N LEU A 143 -16.10 2.79 2.34
CA LEU A 143 -15.48 3.19 3.62
C LEU A 143 -15.89 2.29 4.77
N GLN A 144 -17.16 1.87 4.82
CA GLN A 144 -17.64 1.00 5.89
C GLN A 144 -17.17 -0.45 5.75
N SER A 145 -16.71 -0.87 4.55
CA SER A 145 -16.14 -2.22 4.37
C SER A 145 -14.74 -2.38 4.97
N PHE A 146 -14.04 -1.28 5.27
CA PHE A 146 -12.73 -1.34 5.92
C PHE A 146 -12.87 -1.62 7.41
N ASN A 147 -11.87 -2.30 7.99
CA ASN A 147 -11.83 -2.58 9.42
C ASN A 147 -11.68 -1.28 10.24
N ALA A 148 -12.22 -1.23 11.45
CA ALA A 148 -12.06 -0.13 12.39
C ALA A 148 -10.58 0.27 12.63
N SER A 149 -9.63 -0.66 12.47
CA SER A 149 -8.19 -0.39 12.59
C SER A 149 -7.70 0.72 11.64
N VAL A 150 -8.30 0.85 10.45
CA VAL A 150 -7.99 1.88 9.44
C VAL A 150 -8.24 3.29 9.96
N TYR A 151 -9.12 3.43 10.96
CA TYR A 151 -9.52 4.71 11.55
C TYR A 151 -8.98 4.88 12.98
N ALA A 152 -8.22 3.91 13.49
CA ALA A 152 -7.74 3.91 14.87
C ALA A 152 -6.93 5.16 15.21
N GLU A 153 -6.90 5.53 16.48
CA GLU A 153 -6.09 6.66 16.97
C GLU A 153 -6.47 8.00 16.30
N ASN A 154 -7.77 8.18 16.03
CA ASN A 154 -8.41 9.47 15.71
C ASN A 154 -9.53 9.71 16.73
N LEU A 155 -9.23 10.44 17.80
CA LEU A 155 -10.09 10.58 18.98
C LEU A 155 -11.50 11.12 18.69
N GLU A 156 -11.62 11.99 17.69
CA GLU A 156 -12.86 12.70 17.37
C GLU A 156 -13.66 12.06 16.22
N LEU A 157 -13.20 10.93 15.67
CA LEU A 157 -13.97 10.18 14.67
C LEU A 157 -15.07 9.34 15.33
N CYS A 158 -16.22 9.29 14.66
CA CYS A 158 -17.40 8.55 15.10
C CYS A 158 -18.19 7.94 13.93
N GLY A 159 -19.06 6.98 14.24
CA GLY A 159 -19.86 6.24 13.26
C GLY A 159 -19.17 4.97 12.77
N LEU A 160 -19.96 4.06 12.17
CA LEU A 160 -19.48 2.78 11.65
C LEU A 160 -18.29 2.99 10.69
N PRO A 161 -17.22 2.16 10.79
CA PRO A 161 -17.06 0.95 11.60
C PRO A 161 -16.59 1.17 13.06
N LEU A 162 -16.44 2.41 13.52
CA LEU A 162 -16.02 2.69 14.90
C LEU A 162 -17.18 2.48 15.90
N PRO A 163 -16.91 2.04 17.14
CA PRO A 163 -17.94 1.86 18.17
C PRO A 163 -18.52 3.19 18.69
N ASN A 164 -17.83 4.30 18.46
CA ASN A 164 -18.17 5.62 19.01
C ASN A 164 -19.41 6.18 18.30
N GLN A 165 -20.48 6.46 19.04
CA GLN A 165 -21.68 7.11 18.51
C GLN A 165 -21.47 8.63 18.38
N CYS A 166 -21.94 9.21 17.28
CA CYS A 166 -21.78 10.64 17.01
C CYS A 166 -22.76 11.48 17.87
N PRO A 167 -22.32 12.61 18.48
CA PRO A 167 -23.11 13.38 19.46
C PRO A 167 -24.44 14.02 19.00
N ASN A 168 -24.89 13.82 17.75
CA ASN A 168 -26.07 14.48 17.18
C ASN A 168 -27.10 13.52 16.56
N GLU A 169 -27.05 12.22 16.86
CA GLU A 169 -28.17 11.33 16.53
C GLU A 169 -29.13 11.31 17.73
N GLU A 170 -30.04 12.29 17.72
CA GLU A 170 -31.29 12.21 18.47
C GLU A 170 -31.92 10.85 18.14
N SER A 171 -32.05 10.03 19.18
CA SER A 171 -32.57 8.68 19.13
C SER A 171 -33.85 8.63 18.30
N THR A 172 -33.79 8.03 17.12
CA THR A 172 -34.96 7.34 16.58
C THR A 172 -34.85 5.91 17.06
N PRO A 173 -35.64 5.49 18.07
CA PRO A 173 -35.66 4.09 18.48
C PRO A 173 -36.11 3.27 17.28
N CYS A 174 -35.36 2.22 16.94
CA CYS A 174 -35.89 1.16 16.09
C CYS A 174 -37.23 0.68 16.70
N PRO A 175 -38.29 0.43 15.90
CA PRO A 175 -39.50 -0.17 16.44
C PRO A 175 -39.14 -1.53 17.03
N GLY A 176 -39.30 -1.63 18.35
CA GLY A 176 -39.04 -2.82 19.11
C GLY A 176 -39.85 -4.00 18.58
N ARG A 177 -39.20 -5.15 18.53
CA ARG A 177 -39.85 -6.45 18.44
C ARG A 177 -39.53 -7.17 19.73
N ASP A 178 -40.32 -6.89 20.77
CA ASP A 178 -40.37 -7.75 21.94
C ASP A 178 -41.12 -9.02 21.55
N GLY A 179 -40.45 -10.15 21.74
CA GLY A 179 -40.96 -11.48 21.40
C GLY A 179 -39.96 -12.57 21.73
N ASP A 180 -39.66 -12.70 23.02
CA ASP A 180 -39.43 -13.94 23.78
C ASP A 180 -38.40 -15.01 23.32
N ALA A 181 -37.57 -15.39 24.30
CA ALA A 181 -36.95 -16.68 24.57
C ALA A 181 -35.96 -17.32 23.57
N ASN A 182 -34.72 -17.42 24.07
CA ASN A 182 -33.72 -18.48 23.83
C ASN A 182 -33.09 -18.57 22.43
N THR A 183 -31.97 -17.87 22.24
CA THR A 183 -30.95 -18.25 21.26
C THR A 183 -29.55 -17.95 21.82
N PRO A 184 -28.56 -18.85 21.72
CA PRO A 184 -27.24 -18.67 22.31
C PRO A 184 -26.49 -17.52 21.64
N GLU A 185 -25.58 -16.92 22.40
CA GLU A 185 -24.64 -15.89 21.98
C GLU A 185 -23.77 -16.41 20.82
N ASP A 186 -23.89 -15.78 19.64
CA ASP A 186 -23.01 -16.02 18.49
C ASP A 186 -21.65 -15.35 18.76
N GLU A 187 -20.74 -16.05 19.43
CA GLU A 187 -19.30 -15.75 19.50
C GLU A 187 -18.56 -16.30 18.25
N ASP A 188 -18.94 -15.88 17.05
CA ASP A 188 -18.52 -16.60 15.84
C ASP A 188 -17.23 -16.08 15.16
N ASP A 189 -16.59 -15.03 15.68
CA ASP A 189 -15.36 -14.50 15.08
C ASP A 189 -14.05 -14.95 15.78
N GLN A 190 -14.15 -15.61 16.95
CA GLN A 190 -12.96 -16.16 17.63
C GLN A 190 -12.66 -17.62 17.25
N PHE A 191 -13.68 -18.36 16.77
CA PHE A 191 -13.56 -19.78 16.44
C PHE A 191 -12.63 -20.07 15.26
N ILE A 192 -12.55 -19.19 14.25
CA ILE A 192 -11.67 -19.41 13.09
C ILE A 192 -10.19 -19.32 13.49
N THR A 193 -9.83 -18.43 14.42
CA THR A 193 -8.44 -18.28 14.88
C THR A 193 -8.03 -19.41 15.83
N LEU A 194 -8.91 -19.82 16.75
CA LEU A 194 -8.62 -20.90 17.69
C LEU A 194 -8.57 -22.27 16.99
N GLY A 195 -9.53 -22.57 16.10
CA GLY A 195 -9.56 -23.83 15.35
C GLY A 195 -8.37 -23.98 14.41
N PHE A 196 -7.95 -22.88 13.77
CA PHE A 196 -6.73 -22.86 12.96
C PHE A 196 -5.48 -23.13 13.82
N TYR A 197 -5.34 -22.50 14.99
CA TYR A 197 -4.16 -22.71 15.84
C TYR A 197 -4.13 -24.11 16.48
N VAL A 198 -5.29 -24.65 16.88
CA VAL A 198 -5.41 -26.02 17.40
C VAL A 198 -5.09 -27.04 16.31
N SER A 199 -5.57 -26.84 15.08
CA SER A 199 -5.22 -27.74 13.97
C SER A 199 -3.75 -27.63 13.55
N LEU A 200 -3.17 -26.42 13.59
CA LEU A 200 -1.75 -26.19 13.31
C LEU A 200 -0.85 -26.88 14.35
N THR A 201 -1.19 -26.76 15.64
CA THR A 201 -0.42 -27.37 16.74
C THR A 201 -0.54 -28.89 16.73
N LEU A 202 -1.75 -29.44 16.55
CA LEU A 202 -1.93 -30.89 16.42
C LEU A 202 -1.25 -31.45 15.17
N GLY A 203 -1.36 -30.75 14.04
CA GLY A 203 -0.69 -31.12 12.80
C GLY A 203 0.82 -31.13 12.93
N PHE A 204 1.39 -30.14 13.62
CA PHE A 204 2.83 -30.09 13.91
C PHE A 204 3.25 -31.25 14.82
N ILE A 205 2.48 -31.56 15.87
CA ILE A 205 2.81 -32.67 16.77
C ILE A 205 2.75 -34.01 16.01
N VAL A 206 1.67 -34.28 15.27
CA VAL A 206 1.53 -35.54 14.52
C VAL A 206 2.59 -35.67 13.44
N GLY A 207 2.86 -34.59 12.68
CA GLY A 207 3.88 -34.60 11.62
C GLY A 207 5.30 -34.73 12.17
N PHE A 208 5.64 -33.91 13.17
CA PHE A 208 6.97 -33.87 13.75
C PHE A 208 7.30 -35.17 14.48
N TRP A 209 6.39 -35.70 15.30
CA TRP A 209 6.61 -36.95 16.02
C TRP A 209 6.41 -38.19 15.13
N GLY A 210 5.56 -38.13 14.12
CA GLY A 210 5.42 -39.20 13.13
C GLY A 210 6.70 -39.41 12.32
N VAL A 211 7.36 -38.33 11.90
CA VAL A 211 8.62 -38.40 11.14
C VAL A 211 9.83 -38.54 12.06
N CYS A 212 10.01 -37.65 13.04
CA CYS A 212 11.19 -37.70 13.91
C CYS A 212 11.15 -38.87 14.90
N GLY A 213 9.96 -39.27 15.37
CA GLY A 213 9.82 -40.40 16.29
C GLY A 213 10.12 -41.74 15.61
N THR A 214 9.66 -41.94 14.37
CA THR A 214 9.99 -43.16 13.60
C THR A 214 11.47 -43.21 13.22
N LEU A 215 12.10 -42.06 12.96
CA LEU A 215 13.55 -41.96 12.72
C LEU A 215 14.40 -42.18 13.99
N MET A 216 13.90 -41.87 15.18
CA MET A 216 14.60 -42.10 16.46
C MET A 216 14.58 -43.56 16.90
N LEU A 217 13.54 -44.32 16.55
CA LEU A 217 13.38 -45.71 17.01
C LEU A 217 14.10 -46.75 16.13
N ASN A 218 14.31 -46.46 14.84
CA ASN A 218 14.94 -47.43 13.93
C ASN A 218 16.28 -46.93 13.37
N ARG A 219 17.36 -47.58 13.82
CA ARG A 219 18.75 -47.25 13.47
C ARG A 219 19.03 -47.33 11.96
N SER A 220 18.33 -48.19 11.23
CA SER A 220 18.47 -48.34 9.77
C SER A 220 17.80 -47.21 9.00
N TRP A 221 16.64 -46.74 9.47
CA TRP A 221 15.89 -45.65 8.85
C TRP A 221 16.59 -44.32 9.05
N ARG A 222 17.18 -44.12 10.24
CA ARG A 222 18.04 -42.96 10.52
C ARG A 222 19.17 -42.85 9.50
N TYR A 223 19.90 -43.95 9.26
CA TYR A 223 21.02 -43.93 8.34
C TYR A 223 20.58 -43.67 6.89
N GLY A 224 19.49 -44.30 6.45
CA GLY A 224 18.92 -44.07 5.10
C GLY A 224 18.48 -42.62 4.89
N TYR A 225 17.80 -42.02 5.88
CA TYR A 225 17.35 -40.63 5.83
C TYR A 225 18.52 -39.64 5.78
N PHE A 226 19.54 -39.82 6.64
CA PHE A 226 20.73 -38.95 6.60
C PHE A 226 21.50 -39.08 5.28
N ASN A 227 21.61 -40.30 4.74
CA ASN A 227 22.27 -40.54 3.45
C ASN A 227 21.52 -39.88 2.28
N PHE A 228 20.19 -39.88 2.33
CA PHE A 228 19.36 -39.17 1.35
C PHE A 228 19.58 -37.65 1.42
N LEU A 229 19.57 -37.06 2.62
CA LEU A 229 19.81 -35.62 2.80
C LEU A 229 21.20 -35.18 2.33
N THR A 230 22.24 -35.97 2.63
CA THR A 230 23.59 -35.68 2.14
C THR A 230 23.65 -35.73 0.61
N ASN A 231 23.04 -36.74 -0.01
CA ASN A 231 23.00 -36.85 -1.47
C ASN A 231 22.25 -35.67 -2.11
N MET A 232 21.14 -35.21 -1.50
CA MET A 232 20.40 -34.05 -1.99
C MET A 232 21.22 -32.76 -1.89
N ARG A 233 21.90 -32.54 -0.77
CA ARG A 233 22.79 -31.39 -0.58
C ARG A 233 23.91 -31.39 -1.60
N ASP A 234 24.52 -32.53 -1.84
CA ASP A 234 25.64 -32.65 -2.80
C ASP A 234 25.14 -32.42 -4.23
N TRP A 235 23.94 -32.90 -4.59
CA TRP A 235 23.30 -32.57 -5.87
C TRP A 235 23.02 -31.08 -6.02
N LEU A 236 22.44 -30.43 -5.00
CA LEU A 236 22.19 -28.98 -5.02
C LEU A 236 23.49 -28.17 -5.13
N TYR A 237 24.54 -28.60 -4.43
CA TYR A 237 25.85 -27.96 -4.51
C TYR A 237 26.44 -28.06 -5.92
N ILE A 238 26.36 -29.24 -6.56
CA ILE A 238 26.85 -29.45 -7.93
C ILE A 238 26.04 -28.61 -8.92
N VAL A 239 24.71 -28.61 -8.83
CA VAL A 239 23.85 -27.81 -9.71
C VAL A 239 24.09 -26.31 -9.52
N GLY A 240 24.24 -25.86 -8.27
CA GLY A 240 24.60 -24.49 -7.93
C GLY A 240 25.96 -24.09 -8.51
N ALA A 241 26.98 -24.94 -8.33
CA ALA A 241 28.32 -24.71 -8.85
C ALA A 241 28.34 -24.70 -10.40
N VAL A 242 27.62 -25.61 -11.06
CA VAL A 242 27.51 -25.66 -12.54
C VAL A 242 26.79 -24.43 -13.08
N ASN A 243 25.75 -23.96 -12.42
CA ASN A 243 25.04 -22.75 -12.83
C ASN A 243 25.86 -21.48 -12.56
N ALA A 244 26.64 -21.43 -11.47
CA ALA A 244 27.56 -20.33 -11.20
C ALA A 244 28.76 -20.31 -12.16
N ALA A 245 29.19 -21.48 -12.66
CA ALA A 245 30.32 -21.60 -13.58
C ALA A 245 29.95 -21.44 -15.07
N LYS A 246 28.66 -21.37 -15.44
CA LYS A 246 28.23 -21.05 -16.81
C LYS A 246 28.49 -19.56 -17.10
N PRO A 247 29.49 -19.19 -17.92
CA PRO A 247 29.74 -17.79 -18.26
C PRO A 247 28.61 -17.27 -19.14
N GLN A 248 28.31 -15.97 -19.03
CA GLN A 248 27.40 -15.26 -19.93
C GLN A 248 27.94 -15.22 -21.38
N THR A 249 27.91 -16.34 -22.11
CA THR A 249 28.16 -16.39 -23.56
C THR A 249 26.91 -16.05 -24.37
N LYS A 250 26.12 -15.05 -23.91
CA LYS A 250 24.91 -14.62 -24.61
C LYS A 250 24.82 -13.11 -24.75
N PHE A 251 25.92 -12.45 -25.11
CA PHE A 251 25.91 -11.13 -25.73
C PHE A 251 27.10 -10.97 -26.69
N ARG A 252 27.06 -11.69 -27.83
CA ARG A 252 27.64 -11.21 -29.10
C ARG A 252 27.16 -12.12 -30.24
N ASN A 253 26.20 -11.62 -31.01
CA ASN A 253 26.10 -11.65 -32.47
C ASN A 253 24.81 -10.96 -32.88
#